data_AF-A0A9E5HV11-F1
#
_entry.id   AF-A0A9E5HV11-F1
#
_cell.length_a   1.000
_cell.length_b   1.000
_cell.length_c   1.000
_cell.angle_alpha   90.00
_cell.angle_beta   90.00
_cell.angle_gamma   90.00
#
_symmetry.space_group_name_H-M   'P 1'
#
loop_
_entity.id
_entity.type
_entity.pdbx_description
1 polymer ?
#
loop_
_entity_poly.entity_id
_entity_poly.type
_entity_poly.pdbx_seq_one_letter_code
_entity_poly.pdbx_strand_id
1 'polypeptide(L)'
;IAKSEKVQVSEAELSEYIVRSASRYGMAPKDFANEVAKAGQISSLVADVARAKALAVILERITVKDASGNTVDLTELRPKPAVSAESQEVAES
;
A
#
# COMPACT_ATOMS: atom_id res chain seq x y z
N ILE A 1 11.35 -1.39 13.87
CA ILE A 1 11.24 -1.23 12.40
C ILE A 1 10.05 -0.32 12.04
N ALA A 2 8.78 -0.72 12.23
CA ALA A 2 7.63 0.21 12.00
C ALA A 2 7.56 1.42 12.97
N LYS A 3 8.25 1.35 14.13
CA LYS A 3 8.29 2.44 15.13
C LYS A 3 9.45 3.43 14.94
N SER A 4 10.46 3.07 14.13
CA SER A 4 11.70 3.88 13.96
C SER A 4 11.66 4.76 12.71
N GLU A 5 10.95 4.31 11.67
CA GLU A 5 10.54 5.16 10.55
C GLU A 5 9.12 5.61 10.89
N LYS A 6 8.83 6.92 10.97
CA LYS A 6 7.48 7.45 11.23
C LYS A 6 6.59 7.21 10.02
N VAL A 7 6.29 5.94 9.73
CA VAL A 7 5.48 5.51 8.59
C VAL A 7 4.05 5.96 8.83
N GLN A 8 3.69 7.10 8.27
CA GLN A 8 2.32 7.62 8.28
C GLN A 8 1.52 6.93 7.18
N VAL A 9 0.39 6.36 7.55
CA VAL A 9 -0.55 5.73 6.61
C VAL A 9 -1.46 6.81 6.05
N SER A 10 -1.57 6.90 4.72
CA SER A 10 -2.51 7.80 4.06
C SER A 10 -3.88 7.16 3.88
N GLU A 11 -4.90 7.99 3.67
CA GLU A 11 -6.27 7.52 3.36
C GLU A 11 -6.32 6.72 2.06
N ALA A 12 -5.54 7.12 1.05
CA ALA A 12 -5.45 6.40 -0.22
C ALA A 12 -4.87 4.98 -0.04
N GLU A 13 -3.79 4.84 0.76
CA GLU A 13 -3.18 3.53 1.07
C GLU A 13 -4.15 2.63 1.84
N LEU A 14 -4.90 3.23 2.77
CA LEU A 14 -5.92 2.53 3.54
C LEU A 14 -7.05 2.04 2.63
N SER A 15 -7.54 2.90 1.75
CA SER A 15 -8.59 2.59 0.77
C SER A 15 -8.15 1.49 -0.19
N GLU A 16 -6.96 1.57 -0.75
CA GLU A 16 -6.41 0.53 -1.63
C GLU A 16 -6.27 -0.81 -0.90
N TYR A 17 -5.79 -0.79 0.35
CA TYR A 17 -5.68 -1.99 1.17
C TYR A 17 -7.04 -2.63 1.44
N ILE A 18 -8.07 -1.81 1.71
CA ILE A 18 -9.45 -2.26 1.89
C ILE A 18 -9.96 -2.91 0.60
N VAL A 19 -9.79 -2.27 -0.57
CA VAL A 19 -10.21 -2.81 -1.86
C VAL A 19 -9.56 -4.17 -2.12
N ARG A 20 -8.23 -4.25 -2.01
CA ARG A 20 -7.48 -5.51 -2.22
C ARG A 20 -7.90 -6.61 -1.23
N SER A 21 -8.16 -6.24 0.03
CA SER A 21 -8.57 -7.21 1.04
C SER A 21 -9.99 -7.69 0.80
N ALA A 22 -10.93 -6.79 0.56
CA ALA A 22 -12.32 -7.10 0.24
C ALA A 22 -12.44 -8.04 -0.97
N SER A 23 -11.65 -7.78 -2.04
CA SER A 23 -11.59 -8.67 -3.20
C SER A 23 -11.15 -10.11 -2.86
N ARG A 24 -10.19 -10.28 -1.94
CA ARG A 24 -9.76 -11.61 -1.48
C ARG A 24 -10.85 -12.35 -0.68
N TYR A 25 -11.70 -11.59 0.02
CA TYR A 25 -12.84 -12.12 0.78
C TYR A 25 -14.13 -12.21 -0.05
N GLY A 26 -14.11 -11.86 -1.35
CA GLY A 26 -15.30 -11.83 -2.20
C GLY A 26 -16.37 -10.84 -1.72
N MET A 27 -15.96 -9.77 -1.03
CA MET A 27 -16.84 -8.79 -0.39
C MET A 27 -16.71 -7.42 -1.06
N ALA A 28 -17.77 -6.62 -1.02
CA ALA A 28 -17.67 -5.22 -1.44
C ALA A 28 -16.75 -4.44 -0.47
N PRO A 29 -15.92 -3.50 -0.96
CA PRO A 29 -15.00 -2.73 -0.11
C PRO A 29 -15.67 -2.02 1.07
N LYS A 30 -16.86 -1.46 0.84
CA LYS A 30 -17.65 -0.78 1.86
C LYS A 30 -18.11 -1.73 2.97
N ASP A 31 -18.56 -2.93 2.61
CA ASP A 31 -19.03 -3.93 3.57
C ASP A 31 -17.86 -4.48 4.39
N PHE A 32 -16.69 -4.69 3.76
CA PHE A 32 -15.48 -5.11 4.46
C PHE A 32 -15.03 -4.08 5.49
N ALA A 33 -14.99 -2.80 5.10
CA ALA A 33 -14.64 -1.71 6.02
C ALA A 33 -15.61 -1.64 7.21
N ASN A 34 -16.91 -1.80 6.96
CA ASN A 34 -17.92 -1.84 8.01
C ASN A 34 -17.72 -3.02 8.97
N GLU A 35 -17.38 -4.20 8.45
CA GLU A 35 -17.18 -5.40 9.28
C GLU A 35 -15.94 -5.26 10.17
N VAL A 36 -14.83 -4.76 9.62
CA VAL A 36 -13.61 -4.45 10.38
C VAL A 36 -13.89 -3.40 11.46
N ALA A 37 -14.69 -2.38 11.14
CA ALA A 37 -15.08 -1.35 12.09
C ALA A 37 -15.93 -1.92 13.25
N LYS A 38 -16.95 -2.73 12.93
CA LYS A 38 -17.79 -3.42 13.93
C LYS A 38 -16.98 -4.35 14.82
N ALA A 39 -15.98 -5.02 14.26
CA ALA A 39 -15.06 -5.88 15.00
C ALA A 39 -14.05 -5.10 15.86
N GLY A 40 -14.03 -3.76 15.78
CA GLY A 40 -13.06 -2.92 16.48
C GLY A 40 -11.62 -3.09 15.97
N GLN A 41 -11.44 -3.61 14.75
CA GLN A 41 -10.14 -3.99 14.20
C GLN A 41 -9.49 -2.92 13.31
N ILE A 42 -10.01 -1.69 13.32
CA ILE A 42 -9.46 -0.59 12.51
C ILE A 42 -7.97 -0.36 12.82
N SER A 43 -7.58 -0.40 14.10
CA SER A 43 -6.18 -0.23 14.50
C SER A 43 -5.26 -1.31 13.93
N SER A 44 -5.73 -2.56 13.85
CA SER A 44 -4.99 -3.67 13.24
C SER A 44 -4.83 -3.46 11.74
N LEU A 45 -5.89 -3.00 11.08
CA LEU A 45 -5.85 -2.71 9.64
C LEU A 45 -4.85 -1.60 9.32
N VAL A 46 -4.83 -0.51 10.11
CA VAL A 46 -3.81 0.56 9.99
C VAL A 46 -2.40 0.01 10.23
N ALA A 47 -2.22 -0.87 11.22
CA ALA A 47 -0.92 -1.49 11.50
C ALA A 47 -0.44 -2.38 10.34
N ASP A 48 -1.35 -3.06 9.64
CA ASP A 48 -1.02 -3.87 8.47
C ASP A 48 -0.59 -3.02 7.28
N VAL A 49 -1.27 -1.89 7.04
CA VAL A 49 -0.84 -0.93 6.01
C VAL A 49 0.52 -0.33 6.34
N ALA A 50 0.75 0.06 7.60
CA ALA A 50 2.04 0.57 8.05
C ALA A 50 3.16 -0.48 7.87
N ARG A 51 2.89 -1.76 8.11
CA ARG A 51 3.85 -2.85 7.90
C ARG A 51 4.17 -3.03 6.41
N ALA A 52 3.16 -3.05 5.55
CA ALA A 52 3.34 -3.16 4.11
C ALA A 52 4.17 -2.00 3.55
N LYS A 53 3.89 -0.77 4.03
CA LYS A 53 4.64 0.42 3.65
C LYS A 53 6.07 0.41 4.16
N ALA A 54 6.30 0.02 5.41
CA ALA A 54 7.65 -0.13 5.94
C ALA A 54 8.47 -1.15 5.14
N LEU A 55 7.85 -2.24 4.69
CA LEU A 55 8.50 -3.21 3.82
C LEU A 55 8.87 -2.60 2.46
N ALA A 56 7.97 -1.85 1.83
CA ALA A 56 8.26 -1.17 0.57
C ALA A 56 9.46 -0.21 0.70
N VAL A 57 9.49 0.62 1.76
CA VAL A 57 10.61 1.54 2.03
C VAL A 57 11.93 0.80 2.23
N ILE A 58 11.92 -0.36 2.89
CA ILE A 58 13.12 -1.19 3.05
C ILE A 58 13.57 -1.75 1.70
N LEU A 59 12.63 -2.28 0.89
CA LEU A 59 12.93 -2.84 -0.42
C LEU A 59 13.51 -1.79 -1.40
N GLU A 60 13.17 -0.51 -1.24
CA GLU A 60 13.78 0.58 -2.02
C GLU A 60 15.26 0.83 -1.71
N ARG A 61 15.73 0.45 -0.51
CA ARG A 61 17.09 0.72 -0.03
C ARG A 61 18.04 -0.47 -0.16
N ILE A 62 17.53 -1.65 -0.52
CA ILE A 62 18.33 -2.88 -0.57
C ILE A 62 18.40 -3.45 -1.98
N THR A 63 19.54 -4.06 -2.31
CA THR A 63 19.68 -4.86 -3.54
C THR A 63 19.16 -6.27 -3.28
N VAL A 64 18.14 -6.69 -4.03
CA VAL A 64 17.63 -8.07 -3.98
C VAL A 64 18.37 -8.91 -5.02
N LYS A 65 18.86 -10.08 -4.60
CA LYS A 65 19.50 -11.06 -5.48
C LYS A 65 18.74 -12.38 -5.47
N ASP A 66 18.71 -13.07 -6.61
CA ASP A 66 18.16 -14.43 -6.72
C ASP A 66 19.11 -15.48 -6.11
N ALA A 67 18.69 -16.74 -6.10
CA ALA A 67 19.49 -17.85 -5.56
C ALA A 67 20.83 -18.07 -6.30
N SER A 68 20.95 -17.56 -7.53
CA SER A 68 22.15 -17.63 -8.37
C SER A 68 23.04 -16.39 -8.22
N GLY A 69 22.62 -15.39 -7.45
CA GLY A 69 23.34 -14.14 -7.19
C GLY A 69 23.07 -13.00 -8.18
N ASN A 70 22.12 -13.16 -9.10
CA ASN A 70 21.73 -12.11 -10.05
C ASN A 70 20.84 -11.08 -9.36
N THR A 71 21.07 -9.79 -9.64
CA THR A 71 20.22 -8.72 -9.13
C THR A 71 18.83 -8.80 -9.73
N VAL A 72 17.81 -8.80 -8.87
CA VAL A 72 16.39 -8.76 -9.25
C VAL A 72 15.92 -7.32 -9.18
N ASP A 73 15.38 -6.81 -10.29
CA ASP A 73 14.73 -5.50 -10.31
C ASP A 73 13.30 -5.62 -9.78
N LEU A 74 13.02 -4.90 -8.69
CA LEU A 74 11.71 -4.85 -8.05
C LEU A 74 10.95 -3.55 -8.38
N THR A 75 11.44 -2.75 -9.33
CA THR A 75 10.86 -1.45 -9.67
C THR A 75 9.41 -1.56 -10.13
N GLU A 76 9.03 -2.65 -10.81
CA GLU A 76 7.65 -2.90 -11.24
C GLU A 76 6.70 -3.29 -10.09
N LEU A 77 7.23 -3.79 -8.98
CA LEU A 77 6.45 -4.19 -7.80
C LEU A 77 6.27 -3.03 -6.81
N ARG A 78 6.84 -1.87 -7.09
CA ARG A 78 6.69 -0.69 -6.23
C ARG A 78 5.23 -0.24 -6.24
N PRO A 79 4.67 0.13 -5.08
CA PRO A 79 3.38 0.79 -5.06
C PRO A 79 3.48 2.06 -5.92
N LYS A 80 2.62 2.18 -6.94
CA LYS A 80 2.57 3.40 -7.74
C LYS A 80 2.23 4.54 -6.79
N PRO A 81 3.00 5.65 -6.78
CA PRO A 81 2.60 6.81 -6.01
C PRO A 81 1.19 7.17 -6.44
N ALA A 82 0.28 7.30 -5.47
CA ALA A 82 -1.05 7.81 -5.72
C ALA A 82 -0.85 9.19 -6.37
N VAL A 83 -1.07 9.24 -7.68
CA VAL A 83 -0.99 10.48 -8.43
C VAL A 83 -2.10 11.35 -7.84
N SER A 84 -1.74 12.37 -7.07
CA SER A 84 -2.66 13.48 -6.83
C SER A 84 -3.08 13.95 -8.21
N ALA A 85 -4.37 13.87 -8.48
CA ALA A 85 -4.97 14.32 -9.72
C ALA A 85 -4.88 15.85 -9.80
N GLU A 86 -3.71 16.37 -10.15
CA GLU A 86 -3.53 17.73 -10.64
C GLU A 86 -2.53 17.65 -11.78
N SER A 87 -3.05 17.56 -13.02
CA SER A 87 -2.50 18.10 -14.28
C SER A 87 -3.00 17.28 -15.49
N GLN A 88 -4.14 17.67 -16.06
CA GLN A 88 -4.42 17.58 -17.51
C GLN A 88 -4.87 19.00 -17.90
N GLU A 89 -3.97 19.85 -18.40
CA GLU A 89 -3.65 20.03 -19.83
C GLU A 89 -4.78 20.78 -20.56
N VAL A 90 -4.63 22.11 -20.66
CA VAL A 90 -5.28 22.95 -21.69
C VAL A 90 -4.19 23.64 -22.53
N ALA A 91 -3.65 22.88 -23.47
CA ALA A 91 -3.04 23.32 -24.73
C ALA A 91 -3.44 22.20 -25.72
N GLU A 92 -3.96 22.37 -26.92
CA GLU A 92 -4.07 23.47 -27.88
C GLU A 92 -5.07 22.92 -28.93
N SER A 93 -6.16 23.61 -29.29
CA SER A 93 -6.30 24.41 -30.53
C SER A 93 -7.70 25.02 -30.57
#